data_AF-A0A8E0TSH1-F1
#
_entry.id   AF-A0A8E0TSH1-F1
#
_cell.length_a   1.000
_cell.length_b   1.000
_cell.length_c   1.000
_cell.angle_alpha   90.00
_cell.angle_beta   90.00
_cell.angle_gamma   90.00
#
_symmetry.space_group_name_H-M   'P 1'
#
loop_
_entity.id
_entity.type
_entity.pdbx_description
1 polymer ?
#
loop_
_entity_poly.entity_id
_entity_poly.type
_entity_poly.pdbx_seq_one_letter_code
_entity_poly.pdbx_strand_id
1 'polypeptide(L)'
;MSGHLMGVYNRAPVEVERGEGARLYATDGTAYLDCVAGIATNSLGHRHPRLVQALKDQADKLWHTSNIFRIPGQEALADRLTAESFADVVFFANSGTEAVEAAIKTARRYHYANGNTDRIDIIGFDGSFHGRTYAAINAAGNPSYVEGFGPRLPGYVQVTFGDMEAIKVAIDSPTAAAVILEPVQGEGGARASPTPTCARSASGATTPACCWCWTRCSPAWAAPASCGPTNGPGSPRTSWPWPRRWAAASPSAPAWPPPRRPRAWWPACTAPPSAAIPWPWPWAMPPWTRSPGRKPSPMWRRSPAI
;
A
#
# COMPACT_ATOMS: atom_id res chain seq x y z
N MET A 1 16.06 32.06 -1.98
CA MET A 1 14.97 31.76 -1.03
C MET A 1 15.53 30.89 0.09
N SER A 2 15.57 31.40 1.33
CA SER A 2 15.82 30.58 2.52
C SER A 2 14.53 29.85 2.88
N GLY A 3 14.27 28.73 2.20
CA GLY A 3 13.14 27.88 2.53
C GLY A 3 13.42 27.08 3.80
N HIS A 4 12.43 26.95 4.68
CA HIS A 4 12.46 25.97 5.78
C HIS A 4 12.15 24.54 5.30
N LEU A 5 12.09 24.33 3.98
CA LEU A 5 11.87 23.02 3.35
C LEU A 5 13.21 22.42 2.93
N MET A 6 13.38 21.13 3.21
CA MET A 6 14.53 20.38 2.73
C MET A 6 14.60 20.39 1.20
N GLY A 7 15.80 20.58 0.65
CA GLY A 7 16.07 20.70 -0.78
C GLY A 7 16.07 19.37 -1.54
N VAL A 8 15.03 18.54 -1.37
CA VAL A 8 14.92 17.18 -1.93
C VAL A 8 14.10 17.10 -3.22
N TYR A 9 13.60 18.24 -3.72
CA TYR A 9 12.78 18.31 -4.93
C TYR A 9 13.30 19.40 -5.87
N ASN A 10 13.39 19.07 -7.17
CA ASN A 10 13.55 20.05 -8.23
C ASN A 10 12.17 20.59 -8.63
N ARG A 11 11.78 21.74 -8.08
CA ARG A 11 10.42 22.29 -8.27
C ARG A 11 10.32 23.06 -9.58
N ALA A 12 9.21 22.88 -10.29
CA ALA A 12 8.85 23.80 -11.37
C ALA A 12 8.60 25.21 -10.80
N PRO A 13 8.90 26.28 -11.56
CA PRO A 13 8.71 27.66 -11.10
C PRO A 13 7.23 28.11 -11.22
N VAL A 14 6.31 27.31 -10.67
CA VAL A 14 4.86 27.59 -10.66
C VAL A 14 4.36 27.49 -9.22
N GLU A 15 3.75 28.57 -8.74
CA GLU A 15 3.12 28.62 -7.42
C GLU A 15 1.62 28.37 -7.59
N VAL A 16 1.16 27.19 -7.18
CA VAL A 16 -0.23 26.76 -7.33
C VAL A 16 -1.07 27.21 -6.14
N GLU A 17 -2.19 27.88 -6.40
CA GLU A 17 -3.10 28.39 -5.36
C GLU A 17 -4.38 27.54 -5.23
N ARG A 18 -4.99 27.17 -6.36
CA ARG A 18 -6.30 26.52 -6.39
C ARG A 18 -6.37 25.42 -7.44
N GLY A 19 -7.17 24.38 -7.19
CA GLY A 19 -7.48 23.34 -8.16
C GLY A 19 -8.99 23.10 -8.28
N GLU A 20 -9.45 22.78 -9.49
CA GLU A 20 -10.83 22.41 -9.77
C GLU A 20 -10.93 21.46 -10.97
N GLY A 21 -11.45 20.25 -10.74
CA GLY A 21 -11.50 19.21 -11.78
C GLY A 21 -10.09 18.91 -12.31
N ALA A 22 -9.88 19.03 -13.61
CA ALA A 22 -8.57 18.83 -14.24
C ALA A 22 -7.73 20.12 -14.36
N ARG A 23 -8.12 21.21 -13.68
CA ARG A 23 -7.42 22.51 -13.78
C ARG A 23 -6.72 22.88 -12.48
N LEU A 24 -5.56 23.50 -12.63
CA LEU A 24 -4.83 24.22 -11.59
C LEU A 24 -4.83 25.71 -11.91
N TYR A 25 -4.82 26.54 -10.88
CA TYR A 25 -4.75 27.99 -10.98
C TYR A 25 -3.56 28.44 -10.13
N ALA A 26 -2.61 29.13 -10.77
CA ALA A 26 -1.47 29.72 -10.11
C ALA A 26 -1.84 31.01 -9.38
N THR A 27 -0.96 31.47 -8.49
CA THR A 27 -1.14 32.70 -7.69
C THR A 27 -1.19 33.97 -8.54
N ASP A 28 -0.67 33.93 -9.76
CA ASP A 28 -0.79 35.02 -10.74
C ASP A 28 -2.12 34.97 -11.55
N GLY A 29 -2.99 34.00 -11.24
CA GLY A 29 -4.26 33.77 -11.92
C GLY A 29 -4.19 32.86 -13.15
N THR A 30 -2.99 32.45 -13.58
CA THR A 30 -2.82 31.59 -14.76
C THR A 30 -3.46 30.22 -14.53
N ALA A 31 -4.30 29.80 -15.48
CA ALA A 31 -4.93 28.48 -15.44
C ALA A 31 -4.14 27.45 -16.27
N TYR A 32 -3.86 26.30 -15.67
CA TYR A 32 -3.17 25.17 -16.28
C TYR A 32 -4.11 23.97 -16.40
N LEU A 33 -4.00 23.23 -17.51
CA LEU A 33 -4.52 21.86 -17.58
C LEU A 33 -3.54 20.95 -16.83
N ASP A 34 -4.01 20.25 -15.80
CA ASP A 34 -3.17 19.39 -14.98
C ASP A 34 -3.04 18.00 -15.60
N CYS A 35 -2.00 17.80 -16.41
CA CYS A 35 -1.62 16.50 -16.94
C CYS A 35 -0.66 15.73 -16.00
N VAL A 36 -0.29 16.30 -14.84
CA VAL A 36 0.56 15.64 -13.82
C VAL A 36 -0.31 14.89 -12.81
N ALA A 37 -1.48 15.45 -12.48
CA ALA A 37 -2.47 14.92 -11.54
C ALA A 37 -1.86 14.55 -10.18
N GLY A 38 -0.88 15.34 -9.70
CA GLY A 38 -0.15 15.03 -8.47
C GLY A 38 0.58 13.69 -8.52
N ILE A 39 1.23 13.38 -9.65
CA ILE A 39 1.85 12.09 -9.94
C ILE A 39 0.80 10.97 -9.85
N ALA A 40 -0.22 11.08 -10.73
CA ALA A 40 -1.36 10.16 -10.83
C ALA A 40 -2.23 9.99 -9.56
N THR A 41 -2.05 10.82 -8.53
CA THR A 41 -2.83 10.77 -7.27
C THR A 41 -4.25 11.30 -7.44
N ASN A 42 -4.42 12.41 -8.14
CA ASN A 42 -5.69 13.12 -8.26
C ASN A 42 -6.57 12.53 -9.37
N SER A 43 -6.81 11.22 -9.34
CA SER A 43 -7.51 10.50 -10.42
C SER A 43 -8.97 10.95 -10.63
N LEU A 44 -9.58 11.58 -9.63
CA LEU A 44 -10.93 12.18 -9.70
C LEU A 44 -10.90 13.71 -9.85
N GLY A 45 -9.72 14.27 -10.14
CA GLY A 45 -9.48 15.71 -10.22
C GLY A 45 -9.44 16.40 -8.85
N HIS A 46 -9.12 17.69 -8.90
CA HIS A 46 -9.04 18.57 -7.74
C HIS A 46 -10.43 18.94 -7.22
N ARG A 47 -10.58 18.95 -5.88
CA ARG A 47 -11.80 19.43 -5.19
C ARG A 47 -13.08 18.75 -5.68
N HIS A 48 -13.03 17.45 -5.98
CA HIS A 48 -14.22 16.71 -6.40
C HIS A 48 -15.34 16.84 -5.34
N PRO A 49 -16.55 17.39 -5.65
CA PRO A 49 -17.55 17.75 -4.65
C PRO A 49 -17.95 16.61 -3.71
N ARG A 50 -18.07 15.38 -4.23
CA ARG A 50 -18.37 14.19 -3.41
C ARG A 50 -17.26 13.84 -2.43
N LEU A 51 -15.98 14.02 -2.80
CA LEU A 51 -14.85 13.74 -1.90
C LEU A 51 -14.76 14.80 -0.81
N VAL A 52 -14.93 16.06 -1.18
CA VAL A 52 -14.95 17.19 -0.23
C VAL A 52 -16.08 17.02 0.78
N GLN A 53 -17.28 16.64 0.34
CA GLN A 53 -18.39 16.40 1.24
C GLN A 53 -18.14 15.20 2.16
N ALA A 54 -17.67 14.07 1.63
CA ALA A 54 -17.35 12.89 2.44
C ALA A 54 -16.28 13.18 3.51
N LEU A 55 -15.26 13.99 3.16
CA LEU A 55 -14.25 14.45 4.10
C LEU A 55 -14.88 15.29 5.23
N LYS A 56 -15.70 16.29 4.89
CA LYS A 56 -16.35 17.17 5.88
C LYS A 56 -17.29 16.38 6.80
N ASP A 57 -18.15 15.55 6.22
CA ASP A 57 -19.12 14.74 6.96
C ASP A 57 -18.43 13.82 7.98
N GLN A 58 -17.27 13.26 7.62
CA GLN A 58 -16.51 12.41 8.53
C GLN A 58 -15.71 13.25 9.54
N ALA A 59 -15.16 14.39 9.13
CA ALA A 59 -14.40 15.28 9.98
C ALA A 59 -15.25 15.88 11.12
N ASP A 60 -16.53 16.16 10.86
CA ASP A 60 -17.48 16.64 11.87
C ASP A 60 -17.89 15.54 12.87
N LYS A 61 -17.57 14.27 12.57
CA LYS A 61 -17.88 13.11 13.43
C LYS A 61 -16.66 12.64 14.22
N LEU A 62 -15.59 12.26 13.51
CA LEU A 62 -14.43 11.58 14.09
C LEU A 62 -13.27 11.47 13.09
N TRP A 63 -12.04 11.71 13.56
CA TRP A 63 -10.84 11.64 12.72
C TRP A 63 -9.99 10.39 12.97
N HIS A 64 -9.62 10.11 14.22
CA HIS A 64 -8.67 9.05 14.53
C HIS A 64 -8.92 8.44 15.91
N THR A 65 -8.86 7.11 15.97
CA THR A 65 -9.07 6.33 17.21
C THR A 65 -7.99 5.29 17.45
N SER A 66 -6.93 5.24 16.63
CA SER A 66 -6.03 4.08 16.48
C SER A 66 -6.77 2.81 16.02
N ASN A 67 -6.03 1.71 15.85
CA ASN A 67 -6.58 0.38 15.51
C ASN A 67 -7.05 -0.42 16.74
N ILE A 68 -7.10 0.18 17.94
CA ILE A 68 -7.57 -0.49 19.16
C ILE A 68 -9.09 -0.72 19.11
N PHE A 69 -9.83 0.16 18.43
CA PHE A 69 -11.29 0.10 18.31
C PHE A 69 -11.71 -0.41 16.93
N ARG A 70 -12.94 -0.94 16.84
CA ARG A 70 -13.58 -1.23 15.55
C ARG A 70 -14.01 0.06 14.88
N ILE A 71 -13.76 0.17 13.58
CA ILE A 71 -14.03 1.36 12.78
C ILE A 71 -14.98 0.96 11.65
N PRO A 72 -16.30 1.19 11.77
CA PRO A 72 -17.28 0.72 10.78
C PRO A 72 -17.01 1.19 9.36
N GLY A 73 -16.51 2.41 9.18
CA GLY A 73 -16.14 2.93 7.85
C GLY A 73 -14.95 2.21 7.22
N GLN A 74 -14.00 1.76 8.04
CA GLN A 74 -12.85 0.96 7.59
C GLN A 74 -13.29 -0.45 7.18
N GLU A 75 -14.15 -1.09 7.98
CA GLU A 75 -14.71 -2.41 7.68
C GLU A 75 -15.54 -2.38 6.39
N ALA A 76 -16.41 -1.38 6.23
CA ALA A 76 -17.21 -1.22 5.01
C ALA A 76 -16.35 -0.99 3.75
N LEU A 77 -15.21 -0.30 3.88
CA LEU A 77 -14.25 -0.16 2.77
C LEU A 77 -13.52 -1.48 2.49
N ALA A 78 -13.13 -2.22 3.53
CA ALA A 78 -12.49 -3.52 3.38
C ALA A 78 -13.41 -4.50 2.64
N ASP A 79 -14.68 -4.59 3.02
CA ASP A 79 -15.68 -5.45 2.38
C ASP A 79 -15.83 -5.15 0.89
N ARG A 80 -15.82 -3.87 0.52
CA ARG A 80 -15.89 -3.46 -0.88
C ARG A 80 -14.65 -3.85 -1.66
N LEU A 81 -13.46 -3.71 -1.07
CA LEU A 81 -12.20 -4.03 -1.72
C LEU A 81 -12.02 -5.54 -1.91
N THR A 82 -12.43 -6.35 -0.93
CA THR A 82 -12.36 -7.82 -1.05
C THR A 82 -13.41 -8.35 -2.04
N ALA A 83 -14.61 -7.76 -2.09
CA ALA A 83 -15.63 -8.14 -3.07
C ALA A 83 -15.21 -7.85 -4.53
N GLU A 84 -14.43 -6.80 -4.77
CA GLU A 84 -14.04 -6.34 -6.11
C GLU A 84 -12.61 -6.75 -6.52
N SER A 85 -11.95 -7.63 -5.75
CA SER A 85 -10.57 -8.06 -6.03
C SER A 85 -10.32 -9.53 -5.70
N PHE A 86 -9.07 -9.97 -5.85
CA PHE A 86 -8.64 -11.32 -5.47
C PHE A 86 -8.42 -11.47 -3.96
N ALA A 87 -8.48 -10.37 -3.20
CA ALA A 87 -8.09 -10.34 -1.80
C ALA A 87 -9.22 -10.84 -0.89
N ASP A 88 -8.86 -11.61 0.12
CA ASP A 88 -9.74 -12.04 1.20
C ASP A 88 -9.65 -11.13 2.45
N VAL A 89 -8.54 -10.40 2.62
CA VAL A 89 -8.34 -9.41 3.71
C VAL A 89 -7.55 -8.19 3.23
N VAL A 90 -7.70 -7.06 3.93
CA VAL A 90 -7.06 -5.78 3.58
C VAL A 90 -6.30 -5.17 4.75
N PHE A 91 -5.12 -4.61 4.47
CA PHE A 91 -4.38 -3.74 5.38
C PHE A 91 -4.41 -2.30 4.87
N PHE A 92 -4.81 -1.35 5.72
CA PHE A 92 -4.83 0.08 5.40
C PHE A 92 -3.58 0.77 5.94
N ALA A 93 -2.95 1.58 5.08
CA ALA A 93 -1.79 2.40 5.39
C ALA A 93 -1.99 3.83 4.88
N ASN A 94 -1.05 4.72 5.14
CA ASN A 94 -1.15 6.14 4.80
C ASN A 94 -0.43 6.47 3.48
N SER A 95 0.46 5.59 3.01
CA SER A 95 1.20 5.79 1.77
C SER A 95 1.46 4.48 1.04
N GLY A 96 1.80 4.59 -0.26
CA GLY A 96 2.25 3.44 -1.05
C GLY A 96 3.51 2.79 -0.48
N THR A 97 4.43 3.60 0.11
CA THR A 97 5.65 3.08 0.73
C THR A 97 5.34 2.18 1.93
N GLU A 98 4.42 2.58 2.80
CA GLU A 98 4.00 1.76 3.95
C GLU A 98 3.27 0.48 3.51
N ALA A 99 2.47 0.54 2.43
CA ALA A 99 1.84 -0.63 1.85
C ALA A 99 2.87 -1.63 1.29
N VAL A 100 3.93 -1.13 0.65
CA VAL A 100 5.05 -1.96 0.17
C VAL A 100 5.83 -2.57 1.33
N GLU A 101 6.15 -1.80 2.37
CA GLU A 101 6.81 -2.31 3.59
C GLU A 101 5.99 -3.44 4.24
N ALA A 102 4.66 -3.25 4.34
CA ALA A 102 3.76 -4.29 4.81
C ALA A 102 3.78 -5.54 3.90
N ALA A 103 3.86 -5.37 2.57
CA ALA A 103 3.95 -6.47 1.62
C ALA A 103 5.26 -7.26 1.77
N ILE A 104 6.40 -6.57 1.85
CA ILE A 104 7.73 -7.17 2.07
C ILE A 104 7.75 -7.94 3.40
N LYS A 105 7.27 -7.32 4.49
CA LYS A 105 7.20 -7.97 5.80
C LYS A 105 6.29 -9.20 5.78
N THR A 106 5.16 -9.13 5.11
CA THR A 106 4.21 -10.24 5.06
C THR A 106 4.76 -11.40 4.23
N ALA A 107 5.45 -11.12 3.11
CA ALA A 107 6.14 -12.15 2.33
C ALA A 107 7.19 -12.90 3.16
N ARG A 108 8.06 -12.18 3.86
CA ARG A 108 9.07 -12.79 4.75
C ARG A 108 8.43 -13.53 5.93
N ARG A 109 7.40 -12.93 6.56
CA ARG A 109 6.69 -13.54 7.69
C ARG A 109 5.96 -14.82 7.28
N TYR A 110 5.41 -14.87 6.08
CA TYR A 110 4.78 -16.07 5.52
C TYR A 110 5.77 -17.24 5.51
N HIS A 111 6.96 -17.06 4.92
CA HIS A 111 7.95 -18.13 4.88
C HIS A 111 8.46 -18.53 6.26
N TYR A 112 8.75 -17.55 7.12
CA TYR A 112 9.13 -17.80 8.50
C TYR A 112 8.10 -18.66 9.25
N ALA A 113 6.81 -18.31 9.14
CA ALA A 113 5.72 -19.03 9.81
C ALA A 113 5.52 -20.45 9.26
N ASN A 114 6.01 -20.74 8.05
CA ASN A 114 5.99 -22.06 7.42
C ASN A 114 7.32 -22.83 7.58
N GLY A 115 8.21 -22.37 8.47
CA GLY A 115 9.48 -23.04 8.77
C GLY A 115 10.60 -22.78 7.77
N ASN A 116 10.38 -21.95 6.74
CA ASN A 116 11.38 -21.60 5.74
C ASN A 116 12.08 -20.29 6.13
N THR A 117 12.88 -20.31 7.19
CA THR A 117 13.49 -19.09 7.78
C THR A 117 14.49 -18.38 6.86
N ASP A 118 15.08 -19.12 5.92
CA ASP A 118 16.10 -18.59 5.01
C ASP A 118 15.50 -17.92 3.76
N ARG A 119 14.19 -18.06 3.55
CA ARG A 119 13.47 -17.40 2.45
C ARG A 119 13.19 -15.94 2.78
N ILE A 120 14.19 -15.09 2.54
CA ILE A 120 14.15 -13.65 2.83
C ILE A 120 14.30 -12.75 1.60
N ASP A 121 14.70 -13.31 0.46
CA ASP A 121 15.08 -12.52 -0.72
C ASP A 121 13.85 -11.93 -1.41
N ILE A 122 13.88 -10.61 -1.56
CA ILE A 122 12.91 -9.84 -2.33
C ILE A 122 13.54 -9.53 -3.69
N ILE A 123 12.96 -10.11 -4.75
CA ILE A 123 13.41 -9.95 -6.12
C ILE A 123 12.71 -8.73 -6.71
N GLY A 124 13.46 -7.66 -6.96
CA GLY A 124 13.04 -6.42 -7.61
C GLY A 124 13.68 -6.23 -8.98
N PHE A 125 13.35 -5.13 -9.65
CA PHE A 125 13.71 -4.89 -11.05
C PHE A 125 14.38 -3.53 -11.26
N ASP A 126 15.29 -3.44 -12.23
CA ASP A 126 15.82 -2.13 -12.65
C ASP A 126 14.70 -1.16 -13.07
N GLY A 127 14.89 0.12 -12.74
CA GLY A 127 13.94 1.19 -13.04
C GLY A 127 12.62 1.14 -12.25
N SER A 128 12.51 0.27 -11.25
CA SER A 128 11.36 0.24 -10.36
C SER A 128 11.33 1.40 -9.35
N PHE A 129 10.15 1.69 -8.83
CA PHE A 129 9.94 2.62 -7.73
C PHE A 129 8.93 2.07 -6.72
N HIS A 130 9.38 1.93 -5.48
CA HIS A 130 8.60 1.28 -4.42
C HIS A 130 8.44 2.15 -3.16
N GLY A 131 8.91 3.40 -3.22
CA GLY A 131 8.93 4.32 -2.10
C GLY A 131 10.34 4.74 -1.68
N ARG A 132 10.43 5.42 -0.53
CA ARG A 132 11.66 6.09 -0.06
C ARG A 132 12.16 5.60 1.30
N THR A 133 11.50 4.62 1.93
CA THR A 133 12.00 3.97 3.15
C THR A 133 13.13 2.98 2.80
N TYR A 134 13.89 2.58 3.81
CA TYR A 134 15.05 1.69 3.63
C TYR A 134 14.73 0.39 2.88
N ALA A 135 13.64 -0.33 3.20
CA ALA A 135 13.30 -1.54 2.46
C ALA A 135 12.90 -1.22 1.02
N ALA A 136 12.09 -0.18 0.83
CA ALA A 136 11.58 0.24 -0.47
C ALA A 136 12.69 0.63 -1.45
N ILE A 137 13.66 1.46 -1.03
CA ILE A 137 14.80 1.83 -1.88
C ILE A 137 15.75 0.64 -2.15
N ASN A 138 15.84 -0.32 -1.23
CA ASN A 138 16.61 -1.55 -1.47
C ASN A 138 15.90 -2.49 -2.43
N ALA A 139 14.57 -2.61 -2.35
CA ALA A 139 13.76 -3.33 -3.33
C ALA A 139 13.80 -2.68 -4.72
N ALA A 140 13.82 -1.34 -4.79
CA ALA A 140 13.83 -0.60 -6.05
C ALA A 140 15.19 -0.57 -6.77
N GLY A 141 16.29 -0.79 -6.04
CA GLY A 141 17.61 -0.95 -6.65
C GLY A 141 18.30 0.32 -7.18
N ASN A 142 17.61 1.45 -7.34
CA ASN A 142 18.14 2.65 -7.99
C ASN A 142 19.38 3.22 -7.26
N PRO A 143 20.57 3.31 -7.92
CA PRO A 143 21.81 3.80 -7.30
C PRO A 143 21.66 5.17 -6.64
N SER A 144 20.96 6.11 -7.28
CA SER A 144 20.78 7.47 -6.76
C SER A 144 19.91 7.55 -5.51
N TYR A 145 19.13 6.50 -5.20
CA TYR A 145 18.23 6.47 -4.05
C TYR A 145 18.83 5.74 -2.86
N VAL A 146 19.96 5.07 -3.05
CA VAL A 146 20.56 4.16 -2.07
C VAL A 146 21.96 4.60 -1.67
N GLU A 147 22.63 5.37 -2.54
CA GLU A 147 23.89 6.05 -2.23
C GLU A 147 23.74 6.97 -1.02
N GLY A 148 24.73 6.94 -0.12
CA GLY A 148 24.78 7.82 1.06
C GLY A 148 23.96 7.36 2.27
N PHE A 149 23.20 6.26 2.18
CA PHE A 149 22.36 5.78 3.29
C PHE A 149 22.95 4.59 4.08
N GLY A 150 24.21 4.24 3.82
CA GLY A 150 24.92 3.12 4.45
C GLY A 150 24.95 1.87 3.57
N PRO A 151 25.35 0.71 4.12
CA PRO A 151 25.41 -0.53 3.36
C PRO A 151 24.00 -0.95 2.89
N ARG A 152 23.96 -1.65 1.74
CA ARG A 152 22.72 -2.22 1.23
C ARG A 152 22.15 -3.21 2.25
N LEU A 153 20.83 -3.18 2.43
CA LEU A 153 20.18 -4.17 3.28
C LEU A 153 20.31 -5.55 2.63
N PRO A 154 20.50 -6.63 3.42
CA PRO A 154 20.53 -7.98 2.88
C PRO A 154 19.12 -8.43 2.43
N GLY A 155 19.10 -9.45 1.56
CA GLY A 155 17.87 -10.07 1.09
C GLY A 155 17.09 -9.23 0.07
N TYR A 156 17.79 -8.44 -0.74
CA TYR A 156 17.24 -7.74 -1.90
C TYR A 156 18.06 -8.09 -3.14
N VAL A 157 17.41 -8.67 -4.13
CA VAL A 157 18.02 -9.15 -5.38
C VAL A 157 17.45 -8.31 -6.52
N GLN A 158 18.30 -7.88 -7.45
CA GLN A 158 17.88 -7.10 -8.62
C GLN A 158 18.02 -7.95 -9.88
N VAL A 159 16.97 -7.97 -10.69
CA VAL A 159 16.97 -8.58 -12.02
C VAL A 159 16.62 -7.55 -13.09
N THR A 160 16.97 -7.84 -14.34
CA THR A 160 16.63 -6.94 -15.45
C THR A 160 15.13 -7.03 -15.78
N PHE A 161 14.47 -5.88 -15.91
CA PHE A 161 13.05 -5.79 -16.27
C PHE A 161 12.81 -6.40 -17.66
N GLY A 162 11.99 -7.45 -17.71
CA GLY A 162 11.68 -8.17 -18.93
C GLY A 162 12.61 -9.35 -19.27
N ASP A 163 13.69 -9.56 -18.51
CA ASP A 163 14.54 -10.74 -18.66
C ASP A 163 13.91 -11.95 -17.96
N MET A 164 13.16 -12.73 -18.73
CA MET A 164 12.42 -13.88 -18.21
C MET A 164 13.32 -15.01 -17.71
N GLU A 165 14.54 -15.16 -18.24
CA GLU A 165 15.46 -16.20 -17.77
C GLU A 165 16.09 -15.82 -16.44
N ALA A 166 16.55 -14.56 -16.30
CA ALA A 166 17.05 -14.05 -15.03
C ALA A 166 15.97 -14.12 -13.92
N ILE A 167 14.71 -13.83 -14.26
CA ILE A 167 13.57 -13.93 -13.34
C ILE A 167 13.39 -15.38 -12.86
N LYS A 168 13.41 -16.38 -13.76
CA LYS A 168 13.26 -17.79 -13.38
C LYS A 168 14.37 -18.23 -12.43
N VAL A 169 15.62 -17.92 -12.78
CA VAL A 169 16.78 -18.26 -11.94
C VAL A 169 16.66 -17.64 -10.54
N ALA A 170 16.24 -16.37 -10.45
CA ALA A 170 16.06 -15.71 -9.16
C ALA A 170 14.92 -16.34 -8.34
N ILE A 171 13.81 -16.70 -8.96
CA ILE A 171 12.66 -17.34 -8.31
C ILE A 171 13.01 -18.75 -7.80
N ASP A 172 13.81 -19.51 -8.54
CA ASP A 172 14.20 -20.87 -8.18
C ASP A 172 15.23 -20.91 -7.02
N SER A 173 15.77 -19.76 -6.61
CA SER A 173 16.65 -19.68 -5.45
C SER A 173 15.96 -20.20 -4.17
N PRO A 174 16.63 -21.02 -3.35
CA PRO A 174 16.07 -21.49 -2.09
C PRO A 174 15.78 -20.38 -1.08
N THR A 175 16.40 -19.20 -1.24
CA THR A 175 16.21 -18.00 -0.40
C THR A 175 15.12 -17.06 -0.92
N ALA A 176 14.51 -17.35 -2.08
CA ALA A 176 13.48 -16.50 -2.67
C ALA A 176 12.20 -16.46 -1.82
N ALA A 177 11.84 -15.24 -1.38
CA ALA A 177 10.64 -14.97 -0.60
C ALA A 177 9.50 -14.44 -1.48
N ALA A 178 9.79 -13.44 -2.31
CA ALA A 178 8.80 -12.79 -3.16
C ALA A 178 9.43 -12.07 -4.36
N VAL A 179 8.61 -11.88 -5.39
CA VAL A 179 8.87 -10.97 -6.50
C VAL A 179 8.02 -9.72 -6.29
N ILE A 180 8.66 -8.54 -6.34
CA ILE A 180 7.99 -7.24 -6.29
C ILE A 180 8.07 -6.60 -7.68
N LEU A 181 6.92 -6.40 -8.32
CA LEU A 181 6.82 -6.00 -9.72
C LEU A 181 5.76 -4.91 -9.89
N GLU A 182 6.11 -3.88 -10.64
CA GLU A 182 5.15 -2.94 -11.23
C GLU A 182 4.69 -3.47 -12.59
N PRO A 183 3.37 -3.68 -12.82
CA PRO A 183 2.87 -4.09 -14.14
C PRO A 183 3.21 -3.10 -15.26
N VAL A 184 3.21 -1.81 -14.90
CA VAL A 184 3.76 -0.71 -15.69
C VAL A 184 4.66 0.08 -14.76
N GLN A 185 5.96 0.14 -15.06
CA GLN A 185 6.89 0.97 -14.30
C GLN A 185 6.66 2.44 -14.64
N GLY A 186 6.11 3.20 -13.70
CA GLY A 186 5.79 4.62 -13.88
C GLY A 186 7.05 5.47 -13.96
N GLU A 187 7.77 5.55 -12.84
CA GLU A 187 9.03 6.29 -12.73
C GLU A 187 10.12 5.74 -13.65
N GLY A 188 10.07 4.44 -13.96
CA GLY A 188 10.96 3.77 -14.90
C GLY A 188 10.74 4.12 -16.38
N GLY A 189 10.04 5.22 -16.68
CA GLY A 189 9.81 5.68 -18.05
C GLY A 189 8.54 5.15 -18.70
N ALA A 190 7.47 4.92 -17.92
CA ALA A 190 6.19 4.40 -18.39
C ALA A 190 6.33 3.08 -19.20
N ARG A 191 7.20 2.18 -18.73
CA ARG A 191 7.49 0.90 -19.39
C ARG A 191 6.48 -0.17 -18.96
N ALA A 192 5.67 -0.65 -19.89
CA ALA A 192 4.79 -1.79 -19.65
C ALA A 192 5.60 -3.09 -19.58
N SER A 193 5.24 -3.99 -18.67
CA SER A 193 5.87 -5.31 -18.61
C SER A 193 5.65 -6.05 -19.94
N PRO A 194 6.70 -6.60 -20.57
CA PRO A 194 6.61 -7.18 -21.92
C PRO A 194 5.75 -8.44 -21.98
N THR A 195 5.31 -8.99 -20.86
CA THR A 195 4.40 -10.14 -20.85
C THR A 195 3.32 -10.03 -19.77
N PRO A 196 2.02 -10.21 -20.08
CA PRO A 196 0.97 -10.36 -19.06
C PRO A 196 1.07 -11.65 -18.22
N THR A 197 2.13 -12.45 -18.41
CA THR A 197 2.26 -13.85 -17.97
C THR A 197 3.15 -14.05 -16.73
N CYS A 198 3.72 -13.00 -16.11
CA CYS A 198 4.47 -13.17 -14.85
C CYS A 198 3.58 -13.76 -13.72
N ALA A 199 2.25 -13.66 -13.85
CA ALA A 199 1.27 -14.33 -12.98
C ALA A 199 1.05 -15.82 -13.28
N ARG A 200 1.48 -16.33 -14.45
CA ARG A 200 1.24 -17.71 -14.92
C ARG A 200 2.47 -18.61 -14.82
N SER A 201 3.69 -18.08 -14.94
CA SER A 201 4.93 -18.88 -14.82
C SER A 201 5.21 -19.37 -13.40
N ALA A 202 4.68 -18.71 -12.36
CA ALA A 202 4.78 -19.16 -10.97
C ALA A 202 4.00 -20.47 -10.70
N SER A 203 3.15 -20.94 -11.62
CA SER A 203 2.43 -22.23 -11.47
C SER A 203 3.24 -23.44 -11.95
N GLY A 204 4.44 -23.25 -12.51
CA GLY A 204 5.34 -24.34 -12.91
C GLY A 204 6.54 -24.53 -11.97
N ALA A 205 6.78 -23.60 -11.05
CA ALA A 205 7.81 -23.74 -10.03
C ALA A 205 7.34 -24.77 -8.98
N THR A 206 8.18 -25.77 -8.70
CA THR A 206 7.93 -26.81 -7.68
C THR A 206 7.83 -26.26 -6.26
N THR A 207 8.07 -24.95 -6.06
CA THR A 207 7.82 -24.25 -4.80
C THR A 207 7.03 -22.96 -5.08
N PRO A 208 5.92 -22.68 -4.37
CA PRO A 208 5.11 -21.49 -4.62
C PRO A 208 5.87 -20.24 -4.18
N ALA A 209 6.46 -19.53 -5.13
CA ALA A 209 6.86 -18.14 -4.91
C ALA A 209 5.59 -17.29 -4.96
N CYS A 210 5.25 -16.63 -3.84
CA CYS A 210 4.15 -15.69 -3.80
C CYS A 210 4.47 -14.48 -4.68
N CYS A 211 3.95 -14.47 -5.89
CA CYS A 211 4.02 -13.32 -6.79
C CYS A 211 2.97 -12.29 -6.34
N TRP A 212 3.42 -11.17 -5.77
CA TRP A 212 2.55 -10.09 -5.32
C TRP A 212 2.38 -9.08 -6.45
N CYS A 213 1.54 -9.40 -7.42
CA CYS A 213 1.18 -8.46 -8.47
C CYS A 213 0.07 -7.52 -7.98
N TRP A 214 0.43 -6.25 -7.79
CA TRP A 214 -0.52 -5.20 -7.48
C TRP A 214 -1.12 -4.69 -8.78
N THR A 215 -2.43 -4.87 -8.92
CA THR A 215 -3.27 -4.66 -10.12
C THR A 215 -3.33 -5.85 -11.08
N ARG A 216 -4.42 -6.62 -10.96
CA ARG A 216 -4.94 -7.39 -12.09
C ARG A 216 -5.82 -6.43 -12.90
N CYS A 217 -5.34 -5.90 -14.02
CA CYS A 217 -6.25 -5.39 -15.04
C CYS A 217 -7.05 -6.57 -15.58
N SER A 218 -8.38 -6.52 -15.44
CA SER A 218 -9.30 -7.57 -15.88
C SER A 218 -9.13 -7.90 -17.37
N PRO A 219 -8.83 -9.16 -17.75
CA PRO A 219 -9.03 -9.62 -19.10
C PRO A 219 -10.50 -10.04 -19.22
N ALA A 220 -11.38 -9.11 -19.54
CA ALA A 220 -12.57 -9.51 -20.27
C ALA A 220 -12.07 -10.07 -21.61
N TRP A 221 -12.69 -11.15 -22.11
CA TRP A 221 -12.38 -11.85 -23.36
C TRP A 221 -11.28 -12.93 -23.29
N ALA A 222 -11.57 -14.04 -22.60
CA ALA A 222 -11.19 -15.38 -23.07
C ALA A 222 -12.03 -16.44 -22.32
N ALA A 223 -12.91 -17.14 -23.02
CA ALA A 223 -13.67 -18.26 -22.49
C ALA A 223 -12.74 -19.46 -22.16
N PRO A 224 -13.01 -20.27 -21.11
CA PRO A 224 -12.17 -21.41 -20.77
C PRO A 224 -12.57 -22.67 -21.53
N ALA A 225 -11.57 -23.40 -22.05
CA ALA A 225 -11.69 -24.81 -22.37
C ALA A 225 -11.39 -25.64 -21.09
N SER A 226 -12.29 -26.57 -20.79
CA SER A 226 -12.31 -27.44 -19.61
C SER A 226 -11.30 -28.59 -19.68
N CYS A 227 -10.68 -28.94 -18.54
CA CYS A 227 -10.19 -30.29 -18.25
C CYS A 227 -10.50 -30.63 -16.78
N GLY A 228 -11.11 -31.80 -16.54
CA GLY A 228 -11.68 -32.24 -15.26
C GLY A 228 -10.70 -32.83 -14.24
N PRO A 229 -11.19 -33.24 -13.05
CA PRO A 229 -10.34 -33.62 -11.92
C PRO A 229 -10.10 -35.14 -11.82
N THR A 230 -8.93 -35.53 -11.29
CA THR A 230 -8.66 -36.88 -10.76
C THR A 230 -8.32 -36.80 -9.27
N ASN A 231 -9.01 -37.59 -8.45
CA ASN A 231 -8.89 -37.68 -7.00
C ASN A 231 -7.76 -38.64 -6.56
N GLY A 232 -7.12 -38.34 -5.42
CA GLY A 232 -6.27 -39.26 -4.64
C GLY A 232 -6.20 -38.82 -3.16
N PRO A 233 -6.01 -39.72 -2.17
CA PRO A 233 -6.59 -39.55 -0.83
C PRO A 233 -5.62 -39.09 0.27
N GLY A 234 -6.15 -38.26 1.19
CA GLY A 234 -6.02 -38.37 2.65
C GLY A 234 -4.66 -38.14 3.34
N SER A 235 -4.50 -36.96 3.96
CA SER A 235 -3.64 -36.77 5.14
C SER A 235 -4.30 -35.79 6.14
N PRO A 236 -3.99 -35.88 7.45
CA PRO A 236 -4.87 -35.40 8.52
C PRO A 236 -4.87 -33.88 8.67
N ARG A 237 -6.08 -33.33 8.90
CA ARG A 237 -6.33 -31.90 9.07
C ARG A 237 -5.79 -31.40 10.41
N THR A 238 -4.67 -30.69 10.40
CA THR A 238 -4.39 -29.66 11.40
C THR A 238 -5.09 -28.39 10.95
N SER A 239 -6.20 -28.05 11.63
CA SER A 239 -7.02 -26.89 11.30
C SER A 239 -6.40 -25.60 11.83
N TRP A 240 -5.57 -24.96 11.03
CA TRP A 240 -5.35 -23.51 11.06
C TRP A 240 -5.72 -22.97 9.68
N PRO A 241 -6.73 -22.09 9.55
CA PRO A 241 -7.30 -21.77 8.25
C PRO A 241 -6.45 -20.71 7.53
N TRP A 242 -5.49 -21.10 6.70
CA TRP A 242 -4.80 -20.20 5.77
C TRP A 242 -4.32 -20.88 4.47
N PRO A 243 -4.10 -20.10 3.38
CA PRO A 243 -4.14 -18.65 3.35
C PRO A 243 -5.30 -18.05 2.55
N ARG A 244 -6.06 -17.20 3.24
CA ARG A 244 -6.76 -16.07 2.65
C ARG A 244 -5.73 -15.15 1.98
N ARG A 245 -5.94 -14.81 0.71
CA ARG A 245 -5.14 -13.84 -0.08
C ARG A 245 -5.36 -12.45 0.49
N TRP A 246 -4.42 -11.52 0.32
CA TRP A 246 -4.60 -10.15 0.82
C TRP A 246 -4.08 -9.11 -0.15
N ALA A 247 -4.61 -7.90 -0.05
CA ALA A 247 -4.09 -6.70 -0.70
C ALA A 247 -3.93 -5.62 0.37
N ALA A 248 -2.91 -4.78 0.31
CA ALA A 248 -3.03 -3.48 0.98
C ALA A 248 -3.85 -2.54 0.06
N ALA A 249 -4.36 -1.45 0.59
CA ALA A 249 -5.01 -0.44 -0.24
C ALA A 249 -4.52 0.94 0.17
N SER A 250 -4.14 1.73 -0.83
CA SER A 250 -4.04 3.18 -0.74
C SER A 250 -5.34 3.76 -1.31
N PRO A 251 -5.91 4.85 -0.76
CA PRO A 251 -7.17 5.39 -1.24
C PRO A 251 -7.00 6.08 -2.61
N SER A 252 -7.12 5.31 -3.68
CA SER A 252 -7.43 5.79 -5.04
C SER A 252 -8.37 4.79 -5.70
N ALA A 253 -9.66 5.13 -5.74
CA ALA A 253 -10.71 4.30 -6.32
C ALA A 253 -11.12 4.83 -7.71
N PRO A 254 -11.29 3.97 -8.73
CA PRO A 254 -11.92 4.37 -9.99
C PRO A 254 -13.46 4.43 -9.84
N ALA A 255 -14.09 5.26 -10.69
CA ALA A 255 -15.52 5.55 -10.70
C ALA A 255 -16.37 4.34 -11.19
N TRP A 256 -17.58 4.19 -10.62
CA TRP A 256 -18.53 3.10 -10.92
C TRP A 256 -19.88 3.62 -11.44
N PRO A 257 -20.61 2.86 -12.30
CA PRO A 257 -22.00 3.14 -12.69
C PRO A 257 -23.00 2.67 -11.59
N PRO A 258 -24.30 3.03 -11.65
CA PRO A 258 -25.21 2.89 -10.52
C PRO A 258 -25.65 1.42 -10.26
N PRO A 259 -26.00 1.08 -9.01
CA PRO A 259 -26.32 -0.29 -8.62
C PRO A 259 -27.70 -0.72 -9.15
N ARG A 260 -27.78 -1.96 -9.66
CA ARG A 260 -29.05 -2.68 -9.84
C ARG A 260 -29.50 -3.24 -8.48
N ARG A 261 -30.82 -3.15 -8.24
CA ARG A 261 -31.53 -3.42 -6.96
C ARG A 261 -31.30 -4.83 -6.37
N PRO A 262 -31.51 -5.00 -5.05
CA PRO A 262 -31.20 -6.24 -4.33
C PRO A 262 -32.34 -7.27 -4.38
N ARG A 263 -32.00 -8.56 -4.35
CA ARG A 263 -32.93 -9.63 -3.96
C ARG A 263 -32.87 -9.78 -2.44
N ALA A 264 -34.02 -9.58 -1.83
CA ALA A 264 -34.30 -9.76 -0.41
C ALA A 264 -34.16 -11.23 0.01
N TRP A 265 -33.63 -11.46 1.21
CA TRP A 265 -34.09 -12.52 2.12
C TRP A 265 -33.97 -12.01 3.57
N TRP A 266 -35.11 -11.94 4.25
CA TRP A 266 -35.30 -11.86 5.71
C TRP A 266 -35.76 -13.28 6.15
N PRO A 267 -35.57 -13.71 7.42
CA PRO A 267 -36.33 -13.11 8.53
C PRO A 267 -35.56 -12.89 9.85
N ALA A 268 -35.91 -11.76 10.47
CA ALA A 268 -36.24 -11.54 11.87
C ALA A 268 -35.74 -12.56 12.92
N CYS A 269 -34.95 -12.08 13.87
CA CYS A 269 -35.10 -12.44 15.27
C CYS A 269 -34.95 -11.19 16.15
N THR A 270 -35.94 -11.03 17.00
CA THR A 270 -36.27 -9.92 17.91
C THR A 270 -35.30 -9.79 19.09
N ALA A 271 -35.02 -8.54 19.49
CA ALA A 271 -34.42 -8.20 20.77
C ALA A 271 -35.42 -8.32 21.93
N PRO A 272 -34.94 -8.36 23.18
CA PRO A 272 -35.55 -7.56 24.23
C PRO A 272 -34.53 -6.70 25.02
N PRO A 273 -34.99 -5.72 25.83
CA PRO A 273 -34.25 -4.52 26.19
C PRO A 273 -33.58 -4.55 27.58
N SER A 274 -32.62 -3.62 27.71
CA SER A 274 -32.18 -2.91 28.94
C SER A 274 -31.78 -3.71 30.19
N ALA A 275 -30.52 -3.56 30.59
CA ALA A 275 -30.15 -3.41 32.00
C ALA A 275 -28.86 -2.59 32.10
N ALA A 276 -28.98 -1.36 32.61
CA ALA A 276 -27.86 -0.57 33.08
C ALA A 276 -27.28 -1.21 34.35
N ILE A 277 -25.95 -1.31 34.44
CA ILE A 277 -25.26 -1.63 35.70
C ILE A 277 -24.09 -0.65 35.89
N PRO A 278 -23.87 -0.13 37.11
CA PRO A 278 -23.11 1.09 37.37
C PRO A 278 -21.60 0.82 37.55
N TRP A 279 -20.80 1.83 37.21
CA TRP A 279 -19.38 1.93 37.53
C TRP A 279 -19.13 2.22 39.01
N PRO A 280 -18.00 1.73 39.55
CA PRO A 280 -17.36 2.42 40.67
C PRO A 280 -15.84 2.69 40.49
N TRP A 281 -15.49 3.99 40.46
CA TRP A 281 -14.31 4.66 41.05
C TRP A 281 -12.88 4.41 40.47
N PRO A 282 -11.81 5.13 40.92
CA PRO A 282 -11.46 6.49 40.48
C PRO A 282 -9.93 6.69 40.28
N TRP A 283 -9.45 7.33 39.22
CA TRP A 283 -8.09 7.90 39.25
C TRP A 283 -8.09 9.29 38.64
N ALA A 284 -8.22 10.28 39.53
CA ALA A 284 -7.83 11.65 39.28
C ALA A 284 -6.31 11.75 39.45
N MET A 285 -5.62 12.31 38.47
CA MET A 285 -4.30 12.92 38.65
C MET A 285 -4.36 14.41 38.23
N PRO A 286 -3.58 15.28 38.89
CA PRO A 286 -3.82 16.73 38.89
C PRO A 286 -3.32 17.42 37.62
N PRO A 287 -3.82 18.64 37.33
CA PRO A 287 -3.40 19.42 36.17
C PRO A 287 -1.93 19.87 36.25
N TRP A 288 -1.24 19.79 35.11
CA TRP A 288 0.10 20.33 34.92
C TRP A 288 0.08 21.87 34.99
N THR A 289 0.67 22.42 36.04
CA THR A 289 0.98 23.86 36.12
C THR A 289 2.23 24.17 35.29
N ARG A 290 2.09 25.06 34.30
CA ARG A 290 3.23 25.68 33.59
C ARG A 290 3.98 26.62 34.54
N SER A 291 5.27 26.34 34.79
CA SER A 291 6.20 27.33 35.34
C SER A 291 6.85 28.13 34.21
N PRO A 292 6.73 29.47 34.18
CA PRO A 292 7.41 30.31 33.20
C PRO A 292 8.84 30.64 33.67
N GLY A 293 9.83 30.43 32.82
CA GLY A 293 11.18 30.99 33.02
C GLY A 293 12.33 29.99 32.94
N ARG A 294 12.72 29.61 31.72
CA ARG A 294 14.11 29.25 31.42
C ARG A 294 14.43 29.65 29.99
N LYS A 295 15.29 30.64 29.82
CA LYS A 295 15.87 31.04 28.53
C LYS A 295 16.78 29.90 28.04
N PRO A 296 16.74 29.51 26.75
CA PRO A 296 17.67 28.52 26.22
C PRO A 296 19.05 29.15 25.95
N SER A 297 20.08 28.54 26.52
CA SER A 297 21.49 28.81 26.22
C SER A 297 21.88 28.18 24.87
N PRO A 298 22.64 28.87 23.99
CA PRO A 298 23.05 28.30 22.71
C PRO A 298 24.29 27.41 22.91
N MET A 299 24.13 26.09 22.75
CA MET A 299 25.22 25.12 22.79
C MET A 299 25.42 24.50 21.40
N TRP A 300 26.04 25.24 20.50
CA TRP A 300 26.74 24.69 19.32
C TRP A 300 27.95 25.58 19.02
N ARG A 301 29.09 25.29 19.66
CA ARG A 301 30.39 25.78 19.20
C ARG A 301 30.87 24.84 18.09
N ARG A 302 31.23 25.45 16.95
CA ARG A 302 32.05 24.84 15.91
C ARG A 302 33.42 24.47 16.49
N SER A 303 33.97 23.31 16.11
CA SER A 303 35.41 23.10 16.05
C SER A 303 35.80 22.64 14.63
N PRO A 304 37.02 22.99 14.16
CA PRO A 304 37.43 22.90 12.77
C PRO A 304 38.12 21.56 12.44
N ALA A 305 38.32 21.38 11.13
CA ALA A 305 38.98 20.29 10.43
C ALA A 305 40.26 19.73 11.08
N ILE A 306 40.39 18.41 11.03
CA ILE A 306 41.55 17.65 10.53
C ILE A 306 40.98 16.45 9.76
#